data_AF-Q0AM34-F1
#
_entry.id   AF-Q0AM34-F1
#
_cell.length_a   1.000
_cell.length_b   1.000
_cell.length_c   1.000
_cell.angle_alpha   90.00
_cell.angle_beta   90.00
_cell.angle_gamma   90.00
#
_symmetry.space_group_name_H-M   'P 1'
#
loop_
_entity.id
_entity.type
_entity.pdbx_description
1 polymer ?
#
loop_
_entity_poly.entity_id
_entity_poly.type
_entity_poly.pdbx_seq_one_letter_code
_entity_poly.pdbx_strand_id
1 'polypeptide(L)'
;MAFLLPIALVVILSILFLGHRSRDGGLRGELWRIEQALIGAAENGVVPDPDLMRSDHLREAPEHLYRLIVDAFGKRDETALHRALAGIREYRAFRGWKA
;
A
#
# COMPACT_ATOMS: atom_id res chain seq x y z
N MET A 1 6.51 43.66 0.24
CA MET A 1 7.22 42.42 -0.16
C MET A 1 7.21 41.31 0.92
N ALA A 2 6.59 41.51 2.10
CA ALA A 2 6.61 40.50 3.18
C ALA A 2 5.57 39.35 3.05
N PHE A 3 4.56 39.48 2.17
CA PHE A 3 3.47 38.49 2.03
C PHE A 3 3.70 37.41 0.97
N LEU A 4 4.75 37.52 0.14
CA LEU A 4 5.03 36.51 -0.88
C LEU A 4 5.56 35.21 -0.28
N LEU A 5 6.36 35.31 0.79
CA LEU A 5 6.94 34.16 1.49
C LEU A 5 5.88 33.23 2.11
N PRO A 6 4.89 33.71 2.90
CA PRO A 6 3.86 32.84 3.44
C PRO A 6 2.96 32.22 2.37
N ILE A 7 2.66 32.95 1.28
CA ILE A 7 1.84 32.43 0.17
C ILE A 7 2.56 31.28 -0.54
N ALA A 8 3.85 31.45 -0.86
CA ALA A 8 4.64 30.40 -1.49
C ALA A 8 4.74 29.14 -0.61
N LEU A 9 4.90 29.31 0.71
CA LEU A 9 4.95 28.21 1.66
C LEU A 9 3.63 27.40 1.68
N VAL A 10 2.49 28.09 1.67
CA VAL A 10 1.16 27.44 1.64
C VAL A 10 0.95 26.67 0.34
N VAL A 11 1.41 27.21 -0.79
CA VAL A 11 1.31 26.52 -2.10
C VAL A 11 2.16 25.24 -2.10
N ILE A 12 3.41 25.30 -1.62
CA ILE A 12 4.29 24.12 -1.53
C ILE A 12 3.69 23.05 -0.61
N LEU A 13 3.20 23.45 0.57
CA LEU A 13 2.53 22.54 1.51
C LEU A 13 1.29 21.90 0.89
N SER A 14 0.51 22.68 0.14
CA SER A 14 -0.67 22.19 -0.56
C SER A 14 -0.31 21.18 -1.66
N ILE A 15 0.75 21.42 -2.43
CA ILE A 15 1.24 20.51 -3.47
C ILE A 15 1.77 19.22 -2.83
N LEU A 16 2.55 19.32 -1.75
CA LEU A 16 3.02 18.15 -0.99
C LEU A 16 1.86 17.34 -0.43
N PHE A 17 0.84 18.03 0.11
CA PHE A 17 -0.37 17.39 0.62
C PHE A 17 -1.19 16.71 -0.48
N LEU A 18 -1.35 17.36 -1.64
CA LEU A 18 -2.05 16.79 -2.79
C LEU A 18 -1.31 15.59 -3.38
N GLY A 19 0.02 15.70 -3.51
CA GLY A 19 0.89 14.63 -3.94
C GLY A 19 0.79 13.43 -3.01
N HIS A 20 0.86 13.65 -1.70
CA HIS A 20 0.69 12.60 -0.69
C HIS A 20 -0.70 11.96 -0.77
N ARG A 21 -1.76 12.73 -1.01
CA ARG A 21 -3.13 12.21 -1.08
C ARG A 21 -3.38 11.39 -2.36
N SER A 22 -2.81 11.81 -3.48
CA SER A 22 -2.85 11.06 -4.75
C SER A 22 -2.07 9.75 -4.65
N ARG A 23 -0.89 9.81 -4.03
CA ARG A 23 -0.01 8.66 -3.77
C ARG A 23 -0.66 7.64 -2.83
N ASP A 24 -1.38 8.12 -1.83
CA ASP A 24 -2.19 7.28 -0.92
C ASP A 24 -3.36 6.60 -1.63
N GLY A 25 -3.96 7.25 -2.63
CA GLY A 25 -5.03 6.66 -3.44
C GLY A 25 -4.54 5.47 -4.27
N GLY A 26 -3.41 5.63 -4.95
CA GLY A 26 -2.78 4.57 -5.74
C GLY A 26 -2.35 3.38 -4.87
N LEU A 27 -1.66 3.65 -3.76
CA LEU A 27 -1.23 2.61 -2.83
C LEU A 27 -2.42 1.90 -2.15
N ARG A 28 -3.50 2.61 -1.82
CA ARG A 28 -4.72 2.01 -1.25
C ARG A 28 -5.40 1.06 -2.24
N GLY A 29 -5.54 1.48 -3.50
CA GLY A 29 -6.11 0.63 -4.55
C GLY A 29 -5.28 -0.62 -4.78
N GLU A 30 -3.95 -0.48 -4.76
CA GLU A 30 -3.07 -1.61 -5.01
C GLU A 30 -3.02 -2.60 -3.84
N LEU A 31 -2.97 -2.10 -2.61
CA LEU A 31 -3.07 -2.96 -1.42
C LEU A 31 -4.41 -3.68 -1.35
N TRP A 32 -5.49 -3.08 -1.82
CA TRP A 32 -6.78 -3.76 -1.95
C TRP A 32 -6.73 -4.91 -2.98
N ARG A 33 -6.12 -4.70 -4.14
CA ARG A 33 -5.97 -5.76 -5.16
C ARG A 33 -5.10 -6.91 -4.65
N ILE A 34 -4.01 -6.59 -3.97
CA ILE A 34 -3.13 -7.57 -3.33
C ILE A 34 -3.89 -8.34 -2.23
N GLU A 35 -4.65 -7.64 -1.38
CA GLU A 35 -5.47 -8.29 -0.35
C GLU A 35 -6.46 -9.28 -0.98
N GLN A 36 -7.17 -8.90 -2.03
CA GLN A 36 -8.09 -9.80 -2.75
C GLN A 36 -7.37 -10.99 -3.40
N ALA A 37 -6.19 -10.78 -3.97
CA ALA A 37 -5.39 -11.86 -4.54
C ALA A 37 -4.89 -12.84 -3.46
N LEU A 38 -4.48 -12.34 -2.29
CA LEU A 38 -4.06 -13.14 -1.15
C LEU A 38 -5.23 -13.92 -0.52
N ILE A 39 -6.41 -13.30 -0.42
CA ILE A 39 -7.64 -13.98 0.02
C ILE A 39 -8.01 -15.09 -0.97
N GLY A 40 -8.01 -14.80 -2.27
CA GLY A 40 -8.25 -15.80 -3.32
C GLY A 40 -7.25 -16.95 -3.28
N ALA A 41 -5.98 -16.66 -2.98
CA ALA A 41 -4.95 -17.67 -2.79
C ALA A 41 -5.18 -18.54 -1.55
N ALA A 42 -5.59 -17.93 -0.43
CA ALA A 42 -5.89 -18.64 0.81
C ALA A 42 -7.16 -19.51 0.69
N GLU A 43 -8.23 -19.00 0.09
CA GLU A 43 -9.52 -19.69 0.03
C GLU A 43 -9.61 -20.71 -1.11
N ASN A 44 -9.03 -20.39 -2.27
CA ASN A 44 -9.22 -21.17 -3.49
C ASN A 44 -7.94 -21.80 -4.03
N GLY A 45 -6.79 -21.62 -3.34
CA GLY A 45 -5.49 -22.08 -3.82
C GLY A 45 -5.04 -21.39 -5.11
N VAL A 46 -5.64 -20.25 -5.45
CA VAL A 46 -5.32 -19.49 -6.66
C VAL A 46 -3.93 -18.89 -6.52
N VAL A 47 -3.09 -19.07 -7.54
CA VAL A 47 -1.74 -18.49 -7.52
C VAL A 47 -1.90 -16.97 -7.69
N PRO A 48 -1.45 -16.16 -6.72
CA PRO A 48 -1.63 -14.72 -6.80
C PRO A 48 -0.73 -14.16 -7.92
N ASP A 49 -1.27 -13.18 -8.66
CA ASP A 49 -0.65 -12.66 -9.88
C ASP A 49 0.69 -11.95 -9.59
N PRO A 50 1.83 -12.45 -10.11
CA PRO A 50 3.14 -11.87 -9.86
C PRO A 50 3.30 -10.44 -10.39
N ASP A 51 2.46 -10.00 -11.34
CA ASP A 51 2.50 -8.61 -11.82
C ASP A 51 2.02 -7.61 -10.74
N LEU A 52 1.26 -8.05 -9.74
CA LEU A 52 0.90 -7.22 -8.58
C LEU A 52 2.13 -6.80 -7.74
N MET A 53 3.23 -7.56 -7.82
CA MET A 53 4.48 -7.25 -7.12
C MET A 53 5.33 -6.18 -7.83
N ARG A 54 5.04 -5.91 -9.12
CA ARG A 54 5.82 -4.99 -9.95
C ARG A 54 5.34 -3.54 -9.87
N SER A 55 4.26 -3.29 -9.14
CA SER A 55 3.67 -1.96 -8.99
C SER A 55 4.65 -0.99 -8.32
N ASP A 56 4.90 0.15 -8.97
CA ASP A 56 5.75 1.21 -8.43
C ASP A 56 5.20 1.75 -7.11
N HIS A 57 3.88 1.72 -6.91
CA HIS A 57 3.25 2.12 -5.66
C HIS A 57 3.61 1.20 -4.49
N LEU A 58 3.79 -0.10 -4.74
CA LEU A 58 4.16 -1.04 -3.70
C LEU A 58 5.59 -0.81 -3.18
N ARG A 59 6.48 -0.25 -4.01
CA ARG A 59 7.84 0.14 -3.59
C ARG A 59 7.84 1.33 -2.63
N GLU A 60 6.77 2.10 -2.61
CA GLU A 60 6.59 3.25 -1.71
C GLU A 60 5.99 2.84 -0.37
N ALA A 61 5.50 1.60 -0.26
CA ALA A 61 5.04 1.04 0.99
C ALA A 61 6.22 0.83 1.96
N PRO A 62 5.96 0.80 3.28
CA PRO A 62 6.99 0.47 4.26
C PRO A 62 7.64 -0.88 3.93
N GLU A 63 8.97 -0.93 4.04
CA GLU A 63 9.75 -2.11 3.67
C GLU A 63 9.29 -3.39 4.40
N HIS A 64 8.83 -3.26 5.65
CA HIS A 64 8.26 -4.38 6.41
C HIS A 64 7.01 -4.97 5.73
N LEU A 65 6.08 -4.12 5.27
CA LEU A 65 4.88 -4.55 4.56
C LEU A 65 5.24 -5.19 3.22
N TYR A 66 6.16 -4.57 2.48
CA TYR A 66 6.67 -5.10 1.22
C TYR A 66 7.24 -6.52 1.39
N ARG A 67 8.11 -6.73 2.39
CA ARG A 67 8.70 -8.03 2.67
C ARG A 67 7.65 -9.09 3.03
N LEU A 68 6.64 -8.75 3.82
CA LEU A 68 5.55 -9.67 4.16
C LEU A 68 4.78 -10.12 2.91
N ILE A 69 4.46 -9.19 2.01
CA ILE A 69 3.76 -9.49 0.77
C ILE A 69 4.64 -10.35 -0.15
N VAL A 70 5.93 -10.02 -0.31
CA VAL A 70 6.86 -10.82 -1.12
C VAL A 70 6.98 -12.25 -0.57
N ASP A 71 7.09 -12.40 0.75
CA ASP A 71 7.24 -13.71 1.38
C ASP A 71 5.98 -14.57 1.17
N ALA A 72 4.80 -13.95 1.26
CA ALA A 72 3.51 -14.60 1.01
C ALA A 72 3.35 -15.08 -0.44
N PHE A 73 3.81 -14.29 -1.42
CA PHE A 73 3.78 -14.68 -2.84
C PHE A 73 4.85 -15.75 -3.17
N GLY A 74 6.00 -15.70 -2.51
CA GLY A 74 7.14 -16.59 -2.80
C GLY A 74 7.01 -18.00 -2.22
N LYS A 75 6.48 -18.13 -1.00
CA LYS A 75 6.52 -19.42 -0.26
C LYS A 75 5.26 -20.27 -0.34
N ARG A 76 4.14 -19.73 -0.86
CA ARG A 76 2.81 -20.40 -0.84
C ARG A 76 2.49 -21.05 0.51
N ASP A 77 2.93 -20.43 1.60
CA ASP A 77 2.67 -20.86 2.96
C ASP A 77 1.44 -20.12 3.47
N GLU A 78 0.46 -20.86 3.96
CA GLU A 78 -0.78 -20.35 4.55
C GLU A 78 -0.48 -19.39 5.72
N THR A 79 0.56 -19.68 6.50
CA THR A 79 1.01 -18.83 7.61
C THR A 79 1.61 -17.52 7.12
N ALA A 80 2.26 -17.53 5.95
CA ALA A 80 2.81 -16.32 5.33
C ALA A 80 1.70 -15.47 4.69
N LEU A 81 0.72 -16.11 4.04
CA LEU A 81 -0.48 -15.46 3.51
C LEU A 81 -1.25 -14.72 4.61
N HIS A 82 -1.54 -15.38 5.74
CA HIS A 82 -2.25 -14.75 6.86
C HIS A 82 -1.45 -13.59 7.49
N ARG A 83 -0.12 -13.71 7.60
CA ARG A 83 0.74 -12.63 8.09
C ARG A 83 0.74 -11.43 7.16
N ALA A 84 0.79 -11.65 5.85
CA ALA A 84 0.68 -10.55 4.88
C ALA A 84 -0.69 -9.87 4.95
N LEU A 85 -1.78 -10.63 5.02
CA LEU A 85 -3.13 -10.09 5.20
C LEU A 85 -3.28 -9.28 6.48
N ALA A 86 -2.75 -9.77 7.60
CA ALA A 86 -2.73 -9.04 8.86
C ALA A 86 -1.94 -7.73 8.74
N GLY A 87 -0.74 -7.77 8.13
CA GLY A 87 0.08 -6.58 7.91
C GLY A 87 -0.60 -5.53 7.02
N ILE A 88 -1.31 -5.95 5.96
CA ILE A 88 -2.08 -5.03 5.10
C ILE A 88 -3.20 -4.36 5.91
N ARG A 89 -3.94 -5.12 6.72
CA ARG A 89 -5.04 -4.60 7.56
C ARG A 89 -4.54 -3.64 8.63
N GLU A 90 -3.44 -3.97 9.30
CA GLU A 90 -2.79 -3.10 10.29
C GLU A 90 -2.31 -1.80 9.65
N TYR A 91 -1.66 -1.89 8.49
CA TYR A 91 -1.20 -0.72 7.76
C TYR A 91 -2.38 0.15 7.32
N ARG A 92 -3.46 -0.46 6.81
CA ARG A 92 -4.69 0.26 6.44
C ARG A 92 -5.32 0.98 7.64
N ALA A 93 -5.35 0.31 8.79
CA ALA A 93 -5.85 0.88 10.05
C ALA A 93 -4.97 2.04 10.53
N PHE A 94 -3.64 1.88 10.51
CA PHE A 94 -2.68 2.93 10.86
C PHE A 94 -2.83 4.17 9.97
N ARG A 95 -3.05 3.98 8.66
CA ARG A 95 -3.29 5.07 7.70
C ARG A 95 -4.69 5.67 7.78
N GLY A 96 -5.60 5.11 8.60
CA GLY A 96 -6.98 5.58 8.74
C GLY A 96 -7.81 5.37 7.47
N TRP A 97 -7.39 4.48 6.58
CA TRP A 97 -8.12 4.18 5.35
C TRP A 97 -9.34 3.35 5.70
N LYS A 98 -10.53 3.93 5.51
CA LYS A 98 -11.81 3.24 5.79
C LYS A 98 -11.95 1.95 5.00
N ALA A 99 -12.67 1.02 5.61
CA ALA A 99 -12.84 -0.31 5.08
C ALA A 99 -13.56 -0.38 3.74
#